data_AF-A0A173MIA9-F1
#
_entry.id   AF-A0A173MIA9-F1
#
_cell.length_a   1.000
_cell.length_b   1.000
_cell.length_c   1.000
_cell.angle_alpha   90.00
_cell.angle_beta   90.00
_cell.angle_gamma   90.00
#
_symmetry.space_group_name_H-M   'P 1'
#
loop_
_entity.id
_entity.type
_entity.pdbx_description
1 polymer ?
#
loop_
_entity_poly.entity_id
_entity_poly.type
_entity_poly.pdbx_seq_one_letter_code
_entity_poly.pdbx_strand_id
1 'polypeptide(L)'
;MNFWKKLFKKEVTVSAKQKSDPATLKSNTIDSLKQCNAYFERNIQTHILFKPEYEVSKTINTIIENKQTLTQSDVIEILAILNDIDKEDHYDGTGWYDYQLRLSHLLHLNGFKTDFIDRKVRLITP
;
A
#
# COMPACT_ATOMS: atom_id res chain seq x y z
N MET A 1 -19.15 -38.79 27.22
CA MET A 1 -18.57 -37.43 27.09
C MET A 1 -17.39 -37.45 26.13
N ASN A 2 -17.56 -36.99 24.89
CA ASN A 2 -16.46 -36.76 23.93
C ASN A 2 -16.88 -35.72 22.87
N PHE A 3 -17.48 -34.62 23.33
CA PHE A 3 -17.94 -33.52 22.46
C PHE A 3 -16.76 -32.68 21.92
N TRP A 4 -15.66 -32.60 22.68
CA TRP A 4 -14.52 -31.73 22.37
C TRP A 4 -13.53 -32.29 21.34
N LYS A 5 -13.45 -33.61 21.13
CA LYS A 5 -12.54 -34.20 20.12
C LYS A 5 -13.04 -34.06 18.68
N LYS A 6 -14.31 -33.68 18.47
CA LYS A 6 -14.92 -33.52 17.14
C LYS A 6 -14.82 -32.09 16.60
N LEU A 7 -14.62 -31.09 17.47
CA LEU A 7 -14.49 -29.68 17.09
C LEU A 7 -13.10 -29.28 16.59
N PHE A 8 -12.04 -29.97 17.03
CA PHE A 8 -10.66 -29.71 16.57
C PHE A 8 -10.20 -30.56 15.38
N LYS A 9 -11.10 -31.37 14.79
CA LYS A 9 -10.82 -32.21 13.62
C LYS A 9 -11.25 -31.60 12.28
N LYS A 10 -11.80 -30.39 12.28
CA LYS A 10 -12.13 -29.67 11.05
C LYS A 10 -11.01 -28.67 10.72
N GLU A 11 -10.03 -29.21 10.02
CA GLU A 11 -9.20 -28.49 9.05
C GLU A 11 -8.44 -27.27 9.59
N VAL A 12 -7.47 -27.53 10.47
CA VAL A 12 -6.20 -26.80 10.34
C VAL A 12 -5.49 -27.39 9.12
N THR A 13 -5.97 -27.03 7.93
CA THR A 13 -5.14 -27.07 6.74
C THR A 13 -4.18 -25.90 6.93
N VAL A 14 -3.06 -26.18 7.60
CA VAL A 14 -1.89 -25.30 7.51
C VAL A 14 -1.53 -25.31 6.04
N SER A 15 -2.09 -24.35 5.27
CA SER A 15 -1.58 -24.05 3.95
C SER A 15 -0.12 -23.69 4.19
N ALA A 16 0.77 -24.59 3.78
CA ALA A 16 2.18 -24.32 3.71
C ALA A 16 2.33 -22.93 3.10
N LYS A 17 3.15 -22.05 3.70
CA LYS A 17 3.57 -20.78 3.09
C LYS A 17 4.03 -21.06 1.66
N GLN A 18 3.13 -20.98 0.70
CA GLN A 18 3.45 -20.88 -0.71
C GLN A 18 4.18 -19.55 -0.80
N LYS A 19 5.50 -19.60 -0.99
CA LYS A 19 6.23 -18.44 -1.49
C LYS A 19 5.56 -18.09 -2.82
N SER A 20 4.67 -17.09 -2.81
CA SER A 20 4.14 -16.55 -4.05
C SER A 20 5.32 -16.08 -4.89
N ASP A 21 5.27 -16.34 -6.18
CA ASP A 21 6.29 -15.82 -7.09
C ASP A 21 6.29 -14.28 -7.05
N PRO A 22 7.41 -13.63 -7.41
CA PRO A 22 7.53 -12.17 -7.32
C PRO A 22 6.49 -11.39 -8.14
N ALA A 23 6.01 -11.95 -9.25
CA ALA A 23 5.01 -11.30 -10.09
C ALA A 23 3.63 -11.31 -9.41
N THR A 24 3.23 -12.45 -8.84
CA THR A 24 2.01 -12.57 -8.04
C THR A 24 2.05 -11.66 -6.82
N LEU A 25 3.20 -11.55 -6.13
CA LEU A 25 3.35 -10.66 -4.98
C LEU A 25 3.24 -9.18 -5.37
N LYS A 26 3.82 -8.79 -6.50
CA LYS A 26 3.69 -7.44 -7.05
C LYS A 26 2.25 -7.12 -7.41
N SER A 27 1.55 -8.04 -8.10
CA SER A 27 0.12 -7.89 -8.44
C SER A 27 -0.74 -7.70 -7.19
N ASN A 28 -0.59 -8.57 -6.19
CA ASN A 28 -1.33 -8.48 -4.93
C ASN A 28 -1.08 -7.16 -4.20
N THR A 29 0.15 -6.64 -4.28
CA THR A 29 0.50 -5.36 -3.66
C THR A 29 -0.21 -4.20 -4.37
N ILE A 30 -0.25 -4.20 -5.71
CA ILE A 30 -0.97 -3.20 -6.52
C ILE A 30 -2.47 -3.25 -6.21
N ASP A 31 -3.08 -4.43 -6.17
CA ASP A 31 -4.50 -4.57 -5.82
C ASP A 31 -4.79 -4.03 -4.42
N SER A 32 -3.86 -4.19 -3.49
CA SER A 32 -4.01 -3.64 -2.15
C SER A 32 -3.91 -2.11 -2.09
N LEU A 33 -3.11 -1.49 -2.95
CA LEU A 33 -3.07 -0.04 -3.11
C LEU A 33 -4.39 0.50 -3.69
N LYS A 34 -5.00 -0.25 -4.61
CA LYS A 34 -6.34 0.07 -5.16
C LYS A 34 -7.42 0.00 -4.07
N GLN A 35 -7.35 -1.00 -3.19
CA GLN A 35 -8.29 -1.12 -2.07
C GLN A 35 -8.19 0.06 -1.10
N CYS A 36 -6.98 0.56 -0.82
CA CYS A 36 -6.79 1.79 -0.05
C CYS A 36 -7.40 3.01 -0.75
N ASN A 37 -7.16 3.18 -2.05
CA ASN A 37 -7.75 4.28 -2.81
C ASN A 37 -9.29 4.26 -2.79
N ALA A 38 -9.91 3.09 -2.99
CA ALA A 38 -11.36 2.91 -2.90
C ALA A 38 -11.89 3.10 -1.46
N TYR A 39 -11.07 2.87 -0.43
CA TYR A 39 -11.41 3.24 0.94
C TYR A 39 -11.47 4.75 1.10
N PHE A 40 -10.48 5.50 0.63
CA PHE A 40 -10.50 6.98 0.71
C PHE A 40 -11.70 7.56 -0.05
N GLU A 41 -11.94 7.11 -1.27
CA GLU A 41 -13.07 7.56 -2.11
C GLU A 41 -14.42 7.43 -1.39
N ARG A 42 -14.67 6.29 -0.75
CA ARG A 42 -15.90 6.04 0.02
C ARG A 42 -16.06 6.97 1.21
N ASN A 43 -14.96 7.35 1.86
CA ASN A 43 -15.00 8.20 3.05
C ASN A 43 -15.10 9.70 2.72
N ILE A 44 -14.84 10.13 1.47
CA ILE A 44 -15.06 11.53 1.05
C ILE A 44 -16.52 11.97 1.30
N GLN A 45 -17.48 11.06 1.12
CA GLN A 45 -18.91 11.35 1.29
C GLN A 45 -19.27 11.75 2.72
N THR A 46 -18.57 11.21 3.71
CA THR A 46 -18.82 11.46 5.14
C THR A 46 -17.80 12.41 5.74
N HIS A 47 -16.62 12.53 5.14
CA HIS A 47 -15.52 13.31 5.68
C HIS A 47 -14.60 13.83 4.57
N ILE A 48 -14.77 15.10 4.19
CA ILE A 48 -14.09 15.71 3.04
C ILE A 48 -12.55 15.71 3.14
N LEU A 49 -11.99 15.63 4.35
CA LEU A 49 -10.53 15.57 4.54
C LEU A 49 -9.88 14.29 3.99
N PHE A 50 -10.65 13.29 3.53
CA PHE A 50 -10.10 12.13 2.80
C PHE A 50 -9.76 12.42 1.33
N LYS A 51 -10.17 13.59 0.82
CA LYS A 51 -10.00 13.94 -0.59
C LYS A 51 -8.52 14.01 -1.00
N PRO A 52 -7.59 14.61 -0.22
CA PRO A 52 -6.18 14.63 -0.57
C PRO A 52 -5.61 13.21 -0.71
N GLU A 53 -5.89 12.29 0.22
CA GLU A 53 -5.41 10.90 0.16
C GLU A 53 -5.95 10.18 -1.07
N TYR A 54 -7.22 10.39 -1.42
CA TYR A 54 -7.80 9.82 -2.62
C TYR A 54 -7.09 10.30 -3.90
N GLU A 55 -6.93 11.61 -4.08
CA GLU A 55 -6.32 12.16 -5.30
C GLU A 55 -4.83 11.79 -5.41
N VAL A 56 -4.11 11.87 -4.29
CA VAL A 56 -2.68 11.46 -4.22
C VAL A 56 -2.53 9.98 -4.53
N SER A 57 -3.29 9.10 -3.86
CA SER A 57 -3.18 7.67 -4.08
C SER A 57 -3.62 7.25 -5.48
N LYS A 58 -4.64 7.91 -6.06
CA LYS A 58 -5.08 7.69 -7.44
C LYS A 58 -3.98 8.05 -8.43
N THR A 59 -3.32 9.18 -8.23
CA THR A 59 -2.22 9.66 -9.08
C THR A 59 -1.04 8.69 -9.02
N ILE A 60 -0.59 8.32 -7.83
CA ILE A 60 0.50 7.36 -7.63
C ILE A 60 0.17 5.99 -8.23
N ASN A 61 -1.04 5.47 -7.99
CA ASN A 61 -1.48 4.19 -8.55
C ASN A 61 -1.48 4.22 -10.08
N THR A 62 -1.90 5.34 -10.69
CA THR A 62 -1.89 5.52 -12.14
C THR A 62 -0.46 5.48 -12.71
N ILE A 63 0.51 6.12 -12.04
CA ILE A 63 1.93 6.07 -12.45
C ILE A 63 2.43 4.61 -12.43
N ILE A 64 2.10 3.87 -11.38
CA ILE A 64 2.52 2.48 -11.19
C ILE A 64 1.89 1.56 -12.25
N GLU A 65 0.59 1.72 -12.53
CA GLU A 65 -0.15 0.86 -13.46
C GLU A 65 0.28 1.05 -14.92
N ASN A 66 0.68 2.26 -15.28
CA ASN A 66 1.12 2.57 -16.64
C ASN A 66 2.57 2.13 -16.93
N LYS A 67 3.29 1.58 -15.95
CA LYS A 67 4.72 1.25 -16.08
C LYS A 67 4.99 -0.22 -15.78
N GLN A 68 5.61 -0.91 -16.73
CA GLN A 68 6.05 -2.30 -16.54
C GLN A 68 7.19 -2.39 -15.50
N THR A 69 8.08 -1.41 -15.50
CA THR A 69 9.21 -1.28 -14.57
C THR A 69 9.33 0.17 -14.12
N LEU A 70 9.54 0.38 -12.82
CA LEU A 70 9.76 1.71 -12.26
C LEU A 70 11.23 2.11 -12.44
N THR A 71 11.45 3.31 -12.95
CA THR A 71 12.74 3.98 -12.98
C THR A 71 12.96 4.78 -11.71
N GLN A 72 14.20 5.18 -11.43
CA GLN A 72 14.50 6.06 -10.31
C GLN A 72 13.75 7.41 -10.40
N SER A 73 13.58 7.95 -11.61
CA SER A 73 12.82 9.19 -11.82
C SER A 73 11.37 9.03 -11.40
N ASP A 74 10.76 7.89 -11.70
CA ASP A 74 9.37 7.59 -11.34
C ASP A 74 9.20 7.51 -9.83
N VAL A 75 10.17 6.90 -9.15
CA VAL A 75 10.14 6.80 -7.68
C VAL A 75 10.33 8.18 -7.06
N ILE A 76 11.21 9.02 -7.58
CA ILE A 76 11.37 10.40 -7.11
C ILE A 76 10.06 11.18 -7.28
N GLU A 77 9.39 11.04 -8.42
CA GLU A 77 8.08 11.66 -8.68
C GLU A 77 7.03 11.18 -7.67
N ILE A 78 6.91 9.86 -7.48
CA ILE A 78 5.98 9.26 -6.51
C ILE A 78 6.24 9.80 -5.10
N LEU A 79 7.49 9.87 -4.66
CA LEU A 79 7.83 10.37 -3.33
C LEU A 79 7.59 11.88 -3.19
N ALA A 80 7.79 12.66 -4.24
CA ALA A 80 7.47 14.09 -4.23
C ALA A 80 5.96 14.29 -4.03
N ILE A 81 5.14 13.58 -4.80
CA ILE A 81 3.67 13.60 -4.67
C ILE A 81 3.24 13.15 -3.28
N LEU A 82 3.82 12.07 -2.76
CA LEU A 82 3.48 11.52 -1.45
C LEU A 82 3.80 12.48 -0.30
N ASN A 83 4.93 13.18 -0.37
CA ASN A 83 5.36 14.13 0.66
C ASN A 83 4.66 15.49 0.57
N ASP A 84 4.05 15.80 -0.59
CA ASP A 84 3.34 17.07 -0.79
C ASP A 84 1.97 17.09 -0.11
N ILE A 85 1.41 15.92 0.24
CA ILE A 85 0.12 15.83 0.94
C ILE A 85 0.13 16.55 2.30
N ASP A 86 1.28 16.57 2.99
CA ASP A 86 1.44 17.21 4.30
C ASP A 86 1.27 18.76 4.24
N LYS A 87 1.17 19.32 3.03
CA LYS A 87 0.90 20.75 2.80
C LYS A 87 -0.59 21.07 2.73
N GLU A 88 -1.45 20.04 2.65
CA GLU A 88 -2.90 20.16 2.57
C GLU A 88 -3.54 19.67 3.87
N ASP A 89 -4.72 20.20 4.22
CA ASP A 89 -5.50 19.64 5.32
C ASP A 89 -6.09 18.29 4.89
N HIS A 90 -5.64 17.22 5.54
CA HIS A 90 -6.02 15.86 5.18
C HIS A 90 -6.30 14.99 6.42
N TYR A 91 -6.94 13.84 6.21
CA TYR A 91 -7.26 12.90 7.27
C TYR A 91 -6.01 12.07 7.63
N ASP A 92 -5.20 12.59 8.56
CA ASP A 92 -4.00 11.95 9.10
C ASP A 92 -4.33 10.73 10.00
N GLY A 93 -4.91 9.70 9.39
CA GLY A 93 -5.38 8.49 10.04
C GLY A 93 -4.65 7.22 9.59
N THR A 94 -4.99 6.09 10.21
CA THR A 94 -4.34 4.80 9.97
C THR A 94 -4.43 4.33 8.51
N GLY A 95 -5.50 4.70 7.79
CA GLY A 95 -5.65 4.35 6.37
C GLY A 95 -4.56 4.96 5.49
N TRP A 96 -4.11 6.18 5.79
CA TRP A 96 -3.03 6.83 5.06
C TRP A 96 -1.68 6.14 5.31
N TYR A 97 -1.39 5.82 6.57
CA TYR A 97 -0.20 5.07 6.94
C TYR A 97 -0.15 3.68 6.29
N ASP A 98 -1.28 2.96 6.26
CA ASP A 98 -1.38 1.66 5.60
C ASP A 98 -1.08 1.75 4.09
N TYR A 99 -1.54 2.81 3.43
CA TYR A 99 -1.22 3.08 2.03
C TYR A 99 0.28 3.27 1.83
N GLN A 100 0.90 4.13 2.65
CA GLN A 100 2.34 4.39 2.60
C GLN A 100 3.18 3.12 2.80
N LEU A 101 2.79 2.25 3.75
CA LEU A 101 3.48 0.99 4.01
C LEU A 101 3.41 0.03 2.81
N ARG A 102 2.22 -0.10 2.19
CA ARG A 102 2.03 -0.92 0.99
C ARG A 102 2.83 -0.39 -0.20
N LEU A 103 2.88 0.93 -0.35
CA LEU A 103 3.66 1.58 -1.39
C LEU A 103 5.16 1.35 -1.20
N SER A 104 5.65 1.51 0.03
CA SER A 104 7.04 1.22 0.38
C SER A 104 7.41 -0.25 0.08
N HIS A 105 6.54 -1.19 0.42
CA HIS A 105 6.72 -2.60 0.08
C HIS A 105 6.77 -2.82 -1.45
N LEU A 106 5.90 -2.17 -2.22
CA LEU A 106 5.93 -2.25 -3.68
C LEU A 106 7.25 -1.70 -4.25
N LEU A 107 7.71 -0.55 -3.77
CA LEU A 107 8.98 0.05 -4.20
C LEU A 107 10.15 -0.89 -3.89
N HIS A 108 10.14 -1.54 -2.73
CA HIS A 108 11.13 -2.55 -2.36
C HIS A 108 11.16 -3.74 -3.33
N LEU A 109 9.98 -4.24 -3.73
CA LEU A 109 9.87 -5.30 -4.75
C LEU A 109 10.40 -4.88 -6.12
N ASN A 110 10.45 -3.57 -6.41
CA ASN A 110 11.04 -3.01 -7.62
C ASN A 110 12.52 -2.60 -7.44
N GLY A 111 13.15 -2.96 -6.31
CA GLY A 111 14.58 -2.70 -6.05
C GLY A 111 14.87 -1.35 -5.38
N PHE A 112 13.85 -0.60 -4.98
CA PHE A 112 14.01 0.71 -4.35
C PHE A 112 13.75 0.62 -2.86
N LYS A 113 14.74 0.98 -2.03
CA LYS A 113 14.56 1.08 -0.59
C LYS A 113 14.11 2.49 -0.23
N THR A 114 13.11 2.59 0.64
CA THR A 114 12.63 3.86 1.18
C THR A 114 12.71 3.88 2.69
N ASP A 115 12.96 5.04 3.27
CA ASP A 115 12.87 5.28 4.72
C ASP A 115 11.78 6.30 5.04
N PHE A 116 11.23 6.20 6.24
CA PHE A 116 10.27 7.14 6.80
C PHE A 116 10.98 7.98 7.87
N ILE A 117 11.34 9.21 7.52
CA ILE A 117 11.99 10.16 8.44
C ILE A 117 11.07 11.37 8.59
N ASP A 118 10.66 11.66 9.82
CA ASP A 118 9.79 12.81 10.14
C ASP A 118 8.50 12.84 9.31
N ARG A 119 7.80 11.69 9.21
CA ARG A 119 6.61 11.47 8.37
C ARG A 119 6.82 11.60 6.85
N LYS A 120 8.04 11.90 6.41
CA LYS A 120 8.41 11.99 5.00
C LYS A 120 9.07 10.72 4.52
N VAL A 121 8.75 10.33 3.29
CA VAL A 121 9.32 9.17 2.64
C VAL A 121 10.47 9.61 1.74
N ARG A 122 11.63 8.96 1.90
CA ARG A 122 12.84 9.26 1.12
C ARG A 122 13.45 8.00 0.55
N LEU A 123 14.06 8.10 -0.63
CA LEU A 123 14.88 7.03 -1.20
C LEU A 123 16.16 6.85 -0.36
N ILE A 124 16.47 5.60 -0.01
CA ILE A 124 17.78 5.24 0.57
C ILE A 124 18.69 4.86 -0.59
N THR A 125 19.62 5.75 -0.93
CA THR A 125 20.75 5.38 -1.79
C THR A 125 21.84 4.77 -0.90
N PRO A 126 22.44 3.63 -1.28
CA PRO A 126 23.60 3.10 -0.57
C PRO A 126 24.80 4.04 -0.65
#